data_AF-A0A3D5P376-F1
#
_entry.id   AF-A0A3D5P376-F1
#
_cell.length_a   1.000
_cell.length_b   1.000
_cell.length_c   1.000
_cell.angle_alpha   90.00
_cell.angle_beta   90.00
_cell.angle_gamma   90.00
#
_symmetry.space_group_name_H-M   'P 1'
#
loop_
_entity.id
_entity.type
_entity.pdbx_description
1 polymer ?
#
loop_
_entity_poly.entity_id
_entity_poly.type
_entity_poly.pdbx_seq_one_letter_code
_entity_poly.pdbx_strand_id
1 'polypeptide(L)'
;MSTVRPIAPGAVRWIVRTLEEAGYETWAVGGAVRDALMGRTSVDWDLATKATPKQVRRIFSRTVPVGIDHGTVGVLARDGVMYELTTFRRDVQTDGRHALVEFAERIEDDLSRRDFTINAVAWHPLRDEFYDPFGGEEDLSAGRLRTVGDADQRFKEDYLRILRALRFAGRFDLKIEDVTWRSLVGLAYRLQTLSPERIRDELIKVLSIDPSPWRALSLYREAGVIDVLYPEIGALREGLWDDAIAVVNALPVGRPKLRLAALLRPVVESDAVGLLVRLRLSNADTDAVARLASATDLPSADLDPTLLRRWLSRHGRAVMRGLSRIEIASARSGRGSKNLRMVVDSWSRLRAELRTSPPLKVDDLAIDGGDLKKMGLKPGPVFGEILNELLEHVLEEPQRNQKAILAHEVEKILQRRSVKIDGEADSL
;
A
#
# COMPACT_ATOMS: atom_id res chain seq x y z
N MET A 1 18.88 14.74 -28.26
CA MET A 1 17.77 15.69 -28.00
C MET A 1 16.48 14.92 -28.12
N SER A 2 15.89 14.55 -26.98
CA SER A 2 14.52 14.02 -26.99
C SER A 2 13.60 15.06 -27.64
N THR A 3 12.84 14.67 -28.67
CA THR A 3 11.90 15.55 -29.38
C THR A 3 10.61 15.82 -28.58
N VAL A 4 10.50 15.25 -27.37
CA VAL A 4 9.32 15.39 -26.51
C VAL A 4 9.55 16.53 -25.53
N ARG A 5 8.89 17.67 -25.78
CA ARG A 5 8.89 18.81 -24.85
C ARG A 5 7.74 18.69 -23.85
N PRO A 6 7.95 19.04 -22.56
CA PRO A 6 6.89 18.99 -21.57
C PRO A 6 5.72 19.92 -21.92
N ILE A 7 4.49 19.42 -21.78
CA ILE A 7 3.28 20.23 -21.92
C ILE A 7 2.65 20.39 -20.54
N ALA A 8 2.98 21.49 -19.87
CA ALA A 8 2.39 21.80 -18.57
C ALA A 8 0.96 22.35 -18.67
N PRO A 9 0.09 22.07 -17.68
CA PRO A 9 -1.22 22.69 -17.55
C PRO A 9 -1.17 24.22 -17.57
N GLY A 10 -2.27 24.85 -18.00
CA GLY A 10 -2.39 26.32 -18.00
C GLY A 10 -2.16 26.95 -16.63
N ALA A 11 -2.56 26.26 -15.55
CA ALA A 11 -2.33 26.69 -14.17
C ALA A 11 -0.83 26.80 -13.83
N VAL A 12 0.00 25.84 -14.25
CA VAL A 12 1.46 25.89 -14.03
C VAL A 12 2.06 27.11 -14.71
N ARG A 13 1.68 27.38 -15.97
CA ARG A 13 2.15 28.57 -16.71
C ARG A 13 1.70 29.86 -16.04
N TRP A 14 0.49 29.90 -15.49
CA TRP A 14 -0.01 31.05 -14.74
C TRP A 14 0.79 31.30 -13.46
N ILE A 15 1.08 30.25 -12.67
CA ILE A 15 1.87 30.37 -11.44
C ILE A 15 3.27 30.90 -11.77
N VAL A 16 3.97 30.28 -12.72
CA VAL A 16 5.32 30.70 -13.13
C VAL A 16 5.31 32.15 -13.60
N ARG A 17 4.35 32.53 -14.47
CA ARG A 17 4.25 33.92 -14.95
C ARG A 17 4.08 34.91 -13.82
N THR A 18 3.19 34.60 -12.87
CA THR A 18 2.89 35.50 -11.75
C THR A 18 4.12 35.73 -10.86
N LEU A 19 4.96 34.71 -10.67
CA LEU A 19 6.19 34.82 -9.89
C LEU A 19 7.32 35.53 -10.66
N GLU A 20 7.49 35.23 -11.95
CA GLU A 20 8.46 35.89 -12.82
C GLU A 20 8.17 37.39 -12.95
N GLU A 21 6.91 37.78 -13.14
CA GLU A 21 6.48 39.19 -13.16
C GLU A 21 6.74 39.90 -11.82
N ALA A 22 6.77 39.15 -10.71
CA ALA A 22 7.13 39.65 -9.39
C ALA A 22 8.65 39.62 -9.10
N GLY A 23 9.47 39.20 -10.08
CA GLY A 23 10.94 39.15 -9.98
C GLY A 23 11.50 37.89 -9.33
N TYR A 24 10.72 36.81 -9.25
CA TYR A 24 11.14 35.54 -8.65
C TYR A 24 11.22 34.43 -9.69
N GLU A 25 12.46 34.05 -10.00
CA GLU A 25 12.75 32.95 -10.91
C GLU A 25 12.03 31.66 -10.47
N THR A 26 11.36 31.00 -11.41
CA THR A 26 10.54 29.80 -11.11
C THR A 26 10.63 28.73 -12.19
N TRP A 27 10.88 27.49 -11.77
CA TRP A 27 11.04 26.33 -12.64
C TRP A 27 10.07 25.22 -12.28
N ALA A 28 9.63 24.46 -13.28
CA ALA A 28 9.05 23.14 -13.05
C ALA A 28 10.18 22.13 -12.84
N VAL A 29 10.04 21.24 -11.87
CA VAL A 29 11.11 20.35 -11.42
C VAL A 29 10.61 18.94 -11.11
N GLY A 30 11.52 17.98 -11.03
CA GLY A 30 11.26 16.68 -10.43
C GLY A 30 10.50 15.70 -11.32
N GLY A 31 9.61 14.92 -10.69
CA GLY A 31 8.97 13.76 -11.33
C GLY A 31 8.13 14.14 -12.55
N ALA A 32 7.48 15.29 -12.54
CA ALA A 32 6.68 15.76 -13.66
C ALA A 32 7.52 16.01 -14.92
N VAL A 33 8.68 16.62 -14.75
CA VAL A 33 9.60 16.91 -15.87
C VAL A 33 10.16 15.60 -16.43
N ARG A 34 10.62 14.69 -15.57
CA ARG A 34 11.04 13.33 -15.97
C ARG A 34 9.95 12.60 -16.73
N ASP A 35 8.75 12.53 -16.17
CA ASP A 35 7.64 11.79 -16.76
C ASP A 35 7.27 12.38 -18.12
N ALA A 36 7.29 13.70 -18.25
CA ALA A 36 7.10 14.37 -19.54
C ALA A 36 8.21 14.03 -20.57
N LEU A 37 9.48 13.97 -20.16
CA LEU A 37 10.58 13.52 -21.02
C LEU A 37 10.43 12.06 -21.48
N MET A 38 9.79 11.22 -20.65
CA MET A 38 9.42 9.84 -21.01
C MET A 38 8.15 9.74 -21.87
N GLY A 39 7.55 10.87 -22.28
CA GLY A 39 6.28 10.89 -23.02
C GLY A 39 5.06 10.47 -22.18
N ARG A 40 5.17 10.53 -20.85
CA ARG A 40 4.07 10.20 -19.92
C ARG A 40 3.40 11.48 -19.43
N THR A 41 2.11 11.41 -19.17
CA THR A 41 1.37 12.51 -18.53
C THR A 41 1.62 12.49 -17.02
N SER A 42 2.11 13.61 -16.48
CA SER A 42 2.16 13.84 -15.03
C SER A 42 1.00 14.73 -14.60
N VAL A 43 0.37 14.35 -13.49
CA VAL A 43 -0.67 15.14 -12.82
C VAL A 43 -0.12 15.99 -11.68
N ASP A 44 1.00 15.56 -11.08
CA ASP A 44 1.60 16.20 -9.92
C ASP A 44 2.81 17.03 -10.38
N TRP A 45 2.57 18.31 -10.65
CA TRP A 45 3.61 19.27 -11.07
C TRP A 45 4.17 20.02 -9.87
N ASP A 46 5.44 19.76 -9.56
CA ASP A 46 6.18 20.48 -8.53
C ASP A 46 6.89 21.69 -9.14
N LEU A 47 6.85 22.82 -8.43
CA LEU A 47 7.51 24.06 -8.81
C LEU A 47 8.57 24.43 -7.78
N ALA A 48 9.74 24.82 -8.26
CA ALA A 48 10.80 25.40 -7.46
C ALA A 48 10.92 26.88 -7.79
N THR A 49 10.99 27.74 -6.78
CA THR A 49 11.05 29.19 -6.98
C THR A 49 12.07 29.86 -6.07
N LYS A 50 12.62 31.00 -6.51
CA LYS A 50 13.41 31.88 -5.65
C LYS A 50 12.58 32.53 -4.54
N ALA A 51 11.26 32.63 -4.70
CA ALA A 51 10.39 33.26 -3.71
C ALA A 51 10.34 32.45 -2.40
N THR A 52 10.53 33.14 -1.26
CA THR A 52 10.34 32.59 0.08
C THR A 52 8.86 32.30 0.35
N PRO A 53 8.51 31.45 1.33
CA PRO A 53 7.12 31.15 1.66
C PRO A 53 6.28 32.41 1.98
N LYS A 54 6.89 33.41 2.62
CA LYS A 54 6.23 34.69 2.93
C LYS A 54 5.93 35.50 1.66
N GLN A 55 6.84 35.51 0.70
CA GLN A 55 6.64 36.20 -0.58
C GLN A 55 5.57 35.49 -1.43
N VAL A 56 5.61 34.16 -1.52
CA VAL A 56 4.57 33.38 -2.23
C VAL A 56 3.18 33.66 -1.65
N ARG A 57 3.04 33.67 -0.32
CA ARG A 57 1.77 33.99 0.35
C ARG A 57 1.29 35.43 0.18
N ARG A 58 2.20 36.36 -0.14
CA ARG A 58 1.86 37.76 -0.45
C ARG A 58 1.39 37.92 -1.89
N ILE A 59 1.95 37.13 -2.81
CA ILE A 59 1.62 37.16 -4.25
C ILE A 59 0.31 36.43 -4.52
N PHE A 60 0.10 35.27 -3.89
CA PHE A 60 -1.09 34.45 -4.09
C PHE A 60 -2.05 34.54 -2.89
N SER A 61 -3.30 34.92 -3.17
CA SER A 61 -4.35 35.03 -2.14
C SER A 61 -4.83 33.69 -1.59
N ARG A 62 -4.77 32.62 -2.40
CA ARG A 62 -5.20 31.27 -2.02
C ARG A 62 -4.00 30.35 -1.83
N THR A 63 -3.46 30.32 -0.62
CA THR A 63 -2.31 29.49 -0.25
C THR A 63 -2.59 28.62 0.95
N VAL A 64 -1.97 27.43 0.97
CA VAL A 64 -2.03 26.47 2.08
C VAL A 64 -0.61 26.26 2.62
N PRO A 65 -0.39 26.39 3.93
CA PRO A 65 0.90 26.06 4.54
C PRO A 65 1.06 24.54 4.59
N VAL A 66 1.81 23.96 3.65
CA VAL A 66 2.05 22.52 3.60
C VAL A 66 3.30 22.15 4.41
N GLY A 67 4.39 22.91 4.25
CA GLY A 67 5.67 22.66 4.91
C GLY A 67 6.55 23.90 4.92
N ILE A 68 6.08 24.96 5.59
CA ILE A 68 6.76 26.28 5.62
C ILE A 68 8.19 26.16 6.15
N ASP A 69 8.41 25.32 7.16
CA ASP A 69 9.74 25.09 7.77
C ASP A 69 10.74 24.47 6.78
N HIS A 70 10.23 23.87 5.70
CA HIS A 70 11.01 23.26 4.64
C HIS A 70 10.96 24.06 3.33
N GLY A 71 10.31 25.22 3.33
CA GLY A 71 10.19 26.10 2.17
C GLY A 71 9.02 25.78 1.23
N THR A 72 8.10 24.86 1.59
CA THR A 72 7.00 24.45 0.70
C THR A 72 5.67 25.12 1.05
N VAL A 73 5.05 25.74 0.05
CA VAL A 73 3.73 26.37 0.11
C VAL A 73 2.85 25.80 -1.00
N GLY A 74 1.64 25.36 -0.66
CA GLY A 74 0.64 24.98 -1.66
C GLY A 74 -0.05 26.22 -2.21
N VAL A 75 -0.13 26.38 -3.52
CA VAL A 75 -0.92 27.40 -4.21
C VAL A 75 -2.14 26.74 -4.85
N LEU A 76 -3.34 27.22 -4.51
CA LEU A 76 -4.57 26.71 -5.11
C LEU A 76 -4.88 27.48 -6.39
N ALA A 77 -4.81 26.80 -7.52
CA ALA A 77 -5.15 27.36 -8.82
C ALA A 77 -6.66 27.55 -8.99
N ARG A 78 -7.06 28.31 -10.02
CA ARG A 78 -8.47 28.66 -10.28
C ARG A 78 -9.35 27.45 -10.61
N ASP A 79 -8.76 26.39 -11.13
CA ASP A 79 -9.39 25.10 -11.42
C ASP A 79 -9.58 24.23 -10.16
N GLY A 80 -9.13 24.71 -8.99
CA GLY A 80 -9.23 23.96 -7.73
C GLY A 80 -8.10 22.97 -7.50
N VAL A 81 -7.12 22.88 -8.41
CA VAL A 81 -5.94 22.02 -8.26
C VAL A 81 -4.91 22.73 -7.39
N MET A 82 -4.33 22.01 -6.43
CA MET A 82 -3.25 22.50 -5.58
C MET A 82 -1.90 22.15 -6.20
N TYR A 83 -1.02 23.14 -6.29
CA TYR A 83 0.35 22.97 -6.77
C TYR A 83 1.34 23.28 -5.64
N GLU A 84 2.35 22.45 -5.48
CA GLU A 84 3.38 22.65 -4.48
C GLU A 84 4.51 23.54 -5.02
N LEU A 85 4.74 24.68 -4.35
CA LEU A 85 5.85 25.57 -4.62
C LEU A 85 6.86 25.45 -3.49
N THR A 86 8.09 25.11 -3.84
CA THR A 86 9.19 25.00 -2.89
C THR A 86 10.23 26.07 -3.17
N THR A 87 10.61 26.83 -2.15
CA THR A 87 11.73 27.78 -2.27
C THR A 87 13.02 27.03 -2.56
N PHE A 88 13.85 27.55 -3.47
CA PHE A 88 15.19 27.03 -3.71
C PHE A 88 15.91 26.87 -2.39
N ARG A 89 16.57 25.73 -2.22
CA ARG A 89 17.20 25.41 -0.96
C ARG A 89 18.39 24.50 -1.10
N ARG A 90 19.30 24.62 -0.15
CA ARG A 90 20.46 23.76 0.04
C ARG A 90 20.35 23.08 1.40
N ASP A 91 20.70 21.80 1.44
CA ASP A 91 20.76 21.04 2.68
C ASP A 91 22.17 21.24 3.27
N VAL A 92 22.27 21.88 4.44
CA VAL A 92 23.55 22.20 5.10
C VAL A 92 23.98 21.09 6.04
N GLN A 93 23.02 20.54 6.78
CA GLN A 93 23.16 19.33 7.57
C GLN A 93 21.95 18.46 7.31
N THR A 94 22.14 17.15 7.26
CA THR A 94 21.05 16.18 7.08
C THR A 94 21.26 15.00 8.01
N ASP A 95 20.23 14.67 8.78
CA ASP A 95 20.17 13.48 9.65
C ASP A 95 19.17 12.43 9.11
N GLY A 96 18.91 12.44 7.80
CA GLY A 96 17.93 11.58 7.14
C GLY A 96 16.51 12.13 7.17
N ARG A 97 16.00 12.58 8.33
CA ARG A 97 14.62 13.13 8.42
C ARG A 97 14.60 14.66 8.47
N HIS A 98 15.58 15.26 9.13
CA HIS A 98 15.70 16.69 9.28
C HIS A 98 16.94 17.14 8.51
N ALA A 99 16.69 17.87 7.43
CA ALA A 99 17.71 18.71 6.85
C ALA A 99 17.60 20.09 7.49
N LEU A 100 18.72 20.66 7.96
CA LEU A 100 18.81 22.08 8.21
C LEU A 100 18.91 22.76 6.84
N VAL A 101 17.86 23.52 6.52
CA VAL A 101 17.65 24.07 5.19
C VAL A 101 18.07 25.53 5.16
N GLU A 102 18.94 25.89 4.21
CA GLU A 102 19.18 27.28 3.84
C GLU A 102 18.52 27.58 2.49
N PHE A 103 17.87 28.74 2.38
CA PHE A 103 17.32 29.17 1.10
C PHE A 103 18.47 29.56 0.16
N ALA A 104 18.41 29.02 -1.05
CA ALA A 104 19.41 29.23 -2.08
C ALA A 104 18.94 30.28 -3.09
N GLU A 105 19.90 30.93 -3.74
CA GLU A 105 19.62 31.91 -4.78
C GLU A 105 19.49 31.28 -6.17
N ARG A 106 19.93 30.02 -6.31
CA ARG A 106 20.14 29.32 -7.57
C ARG A 106 19.37 28.01 -7.64
N ILE A 107 18.80 27.72 -8.81
CA ILE A 107 18.11 26.44 -9.04
C ILE A 107 19.08 25.25 -8.97
N GLU A 108 20.34 25.43 -9.37
CA GLU A 108 21.39 24.40 -9.30
C GLU A 108 21.52 23.81 -7.90
N ASP A 109 21.45 24.65 -6.87
CA ASP A 109 21.57 24.22 -5.48
C ASP A 109 20.39 23.32 -5.09
N ASP A 110 19.17 23.65 -5.53
CA ASP A 110 17.98 22.80 -5.30
C ASP A 110 18.05 21.48 -6.07
N LEU A 111 18.59 21.49 -7.30
CA LEU A 111 18.74 20.28 -8.09
C LEU A 111 19.82 19.37 -7.49
N SER A 112 20.90 19.93 -6.94
CA SER A 112 22.03 19.19 -6.37
C SER A 112 21.62 18.32 -5.17
N ARG A 113 20.64 18.76 -4.36
CA ARG A 113 20.16 18.01 -3.19
C ARG A 113 19.21 16.86 -3.52
N ARG A 114 18.81 16.70 -4.78
CA ARG A 114 17.89 15.61 -5.19
C ARG A 114 18.57 14.25 -5.15
N ASP A 115 17.76 13.21 -5.23
CA ASP A 115 18.20 11.82 -5.07
C ASP A 115 18.93 11.29 -6.31
N PHE A 116 18.31 11.43 -7.49
CA PHE A 116 18.81 10.87 -8.74
C PHE A 116 18.86 11.91 -9.86
N THR A 117 19.80 11.75 -10.79
CA THR A 117 20.01 12.64 -11.94
C THR A 117 18.72 12.84 -12.75
N ILE A 118 17.98 11.75 -12.99
CA ILE A 118 16.68 11.78 -13.69
C ILE A 118 15.60 12.64 -13.01
N ASN A 119 15.74 12.93 -11.71
CA ASN A 119 14.83 13.80 -10.95
C ASN A 119 15.42 15.21 -10.74
N ALA A 120 16.70 15.40 -11.08
CA ALA A 120 17.48 16.62 -10.93
C ALA A 120 17.50 17.45 -12.21
N VAL A 121 16.34 17.51 -12.87
CA VAL A 121 16.10 18.27 -14.09
C VAL A 121 15.06 19.36 -13.82
N ALA A 122 15.22 20.49 -14.50
CA ALA A 122 14.32 21.62 -14.44
C ALA A 122 13.89 22.03 -15.86
N TRP A 123 12.66 22.52 -15.99
CA TRP A 123 12.13 23.04 -17.24
C TRP A 123 11.36 24.34 -16.98
N HIS A 124 11.57 25.34 -17.83
CA HIS A 124 10.95 26.65 -17.72
C HIS A 124 9.71 26.77 -18.62
N PRO A 125 8.47 26.76 -18.07
CA PRO A 125 7.26 26.64 -18.89
C PRO A 125 6.95 27.80 -19.84
N LEU A 126 7.51 28.98 -19.59
CA LEU A 126 7.29 30.18 -20.41
C LEU A 126 8.37 30.40 -21.47
N ARG A 127 9.60 29.94 -21.18
CA ARG A 127 10.78 30.13 -22.04
C ARG A 127 11.06 28.89 -22.87
N ASP A 128 10.43 27.77 -22.50
CA ASP A 128 10.68 26.44 -23.05
C ASP A 128 12.17 26.05 -23.00
N GLU A 129 12.81 26.44 -21.89
CA GLU A 129 14.21 26.21 -21.60
C GLU A 129 14.34 24.99 -20.69
N PHE A 130 15.26 24.10 -21.02
CA PHE A 130 15.55 22.92 -20.23
C PHE A 130 16.90 23.09 -19.54
N TYR A 131 16.94 22.76 -18.26
CA TYR A 131 18.10 22.93 -17.42
C TYR A 131 18.44 21.62 -16.70
N ASP A 132 19.55 21.01 -17.11
CA ASP A 132 20.01 19.70 -16.62
C ASP A 132 21.53 19.73 -16.37
N PRO A 133 21.97 20.27 -15.22
CA PRO A 133 23.39 20.35 -14.89
C PRO A 133 24.01 18.99 -14.51
N PHE A 134 23.21 17.94 -14.31
CA PHE A 134 23.66 16.63 -13.79
C PHE A 134 23.52 15.48 -14.80
N GLY A 135 23.05 15.75 -16.03
CA GLY A 135 22.94 14.75 -17.10
C GLY A 135 21.79 13.75 -16.90
N GLY A 136 20.68 14.19 -16.30
CA GLY A 136 19.48 13.39 -16.14
C GLY A 136 18.80 12.99 -17.46
N GLU A 137 18.82 13.85 -18.50
CA GLU A 137 18.27 13.50 -19.83
C GLU A 137 19.08 12.39 -20.49
N GLU A 138 20.41 12.45 -20.38
CA GLU A 138 21.32 11.44 -20.92
C GLU A 138 21.13 10.10 -20.19
N ASP A 139 21.12 10.12 -18.86
CA ASP A 139 20.88 8.92 -18.05
C ASP A 139 19.51 8.29 -18.34
N LEU A 140 18.47 9.11 -18.48
CA LEU A 140 17.12 8.63 -18.83
C LEU A 140 17.08 8.01 -20.22
N SER A 141 17.73 8.63 -21.20
CA SER A 141 17.83 8.13 -22.58
C SER A 141 18.65 6.82 -22.65
N ALA A 142 19.66 6.68 -21.78
CA ALA A 142 20.47 5.47 -21.65
C ALA A 142 19.82 4.38 -20.78
N GLY A 143 18.62 4.62 -20.22
CA GLY A 143 17.95 3.69 -19.32
C GLY A 143 18.71 3.47 -18.01
N ARG A 144 19.42 4.49 -17.51
CA ARG A 144 20.29 4.42 -16.34
C ARG A 144 19.72 5.18 -15.16
N LEU A 145 19.85 4.62 -13.95
CA LEU A 145 19.60 5.33 -12.69
C LEU A 145 20.92 5.60 -11.98
N ARG A 146 21.21 6.87 -11.71
CA ARG A 146 22.44 7.35 -11.07
C ARG A 146 22.11 8.41 -10.01
N THR A 147 22.85 8.40 -8.89
CA THR A 147 22.71 9.42 -7.84
C THR A 147 23.26 10.77 -8.28
N VAL A 148 22.75 11.86 -7.73
CA VAL A 148 23.37 13.18 -7.91
C VAL A 148 24.60 13.28 -7.00
N GLY A 149 25.80 13.32 -7.58
CA GLY A 149 27.06 13.30 -6.82
C GLY A 149 27.44 11.90 -6.31
N ASP A 150 28.21 11.84 -5.22
CA ASP A 150 28.76 10.59 -4.68
C ASP A 150 27.69 9.70 -4.03
N ALA A 151 27.55 8.46 -4.51
CA ALA A 151 26.50 7.54 -4.08
C ALA A 151 26.56 7.21 -2.59
N ASP A 152 27.77 6.97 -2.03
CA ASP A 152 27.94 6.63 -0.62
C ASP A 152 27.51 7.78 0.29
N GLN A 153 27.90 9.01 -0.05
CA GLN A 153 27.47 10.20 0.69
C GLN A 153 25.95 10.36 0.59
N ARG A 154 25.37 10.30 -0.61
CA ARG A 154 23.92 10.48 -0.79
C ARG A 154 23.10 9.46 -0.01
N PHE A 155 23.51 8.19 0.04
CA PHE A 155 22.77 7.19 0.82
C PHE A 155 22.98 7.33 2.33
N LYS A 156 24.16 7.76 2.79
CA LYS A 156 24.41 8.04 4.21
C LYS A 156 23.63 9.26 4.72
N GLU A 157 23.38 10.25 3.85
CA GLU A 157 22.51 11.39 4.15
C GLU A 157 21.07 10.94 4.44
N ASP A 158 20.51 10.04 3.63
CA ASP A 158 19.18 9.46 3.84
C ASP A 158 19.09 8.07 3.23
N TYR A 159 19.14 7.03 4.06
CA TYR A 159 19.07 5.64 3.61
C TYR A 159 17.75 5.32 2.89
N LEU A 160 16.69 6.12 3.04
CA LEU A 160 15.44 5.92 2.29
C LEU A 160 15.67 6.00 0.77
N ARG A 161 16.69 6.72 0.33
CA ARG A 161 17.09 6.81 -1.09
C ARG A 161 17.41 5.45 -1.69
N ILE A 162 17.85 4.47 -0.90
CA ILE A 162 18.05 3.09 -1.35
C ILE A 162 16.73 2.47 -1.82
N LEU A 163 15.68 2.52 -0.98
CA LEU A 163 14.35 2.00 -1.34
C LEU A 163 13.77 2.76 -2.55
N ARG A 164 13.98 4.07 -2.61
CA ARG A 164 13.58 4.90 -3.75
C ARG A 164 14.32 4.51 -5.03
N ALA A 165 15.61 4.21 -4.97
CA ALA A 165 16.40 3.77 -6.12
C ALA A 165 15.82 2.50 -6.72
N LEU A 166 15.60 1.49 -5.89
CA LEU A 166 15.06 0.20 -6.31
C LEU A 166 13.63 0.34 -6.85
N ARG A 167 12.81 1.18 -6.22
CA ARG A 167 11.45 1.50 -6.71
C ARG A 167 11.49 2.19 -8.07
N PHE A 168 12.35 3.18 -8.27
CA PHE A 168 12.43 3.91 -9.53
C PHE A 168 13.03 3.04 -10.64
N ALA A 169 14.08 2.28 -10.35
CA ALA A 169 14.65 1.31 -11.28
C ALA A 169 13.60 0.29 -11.74
N GLY A 170 12.83 -0.30 -10.81
CA GLY A 170 11.75 -1.23 -11.16
C GLY A 170 10.61 -0.59 -11.95
N ARG A 171 10.13 0.59 -11.52
CA ARG A 171 8.97 1.28 -12.13
C ARG A 171 9.25 1.77 -13.56
N PHE A 172 10.47 2.24 -13.79
CA PHE A 172 10.89 2.82 -15.07
C PHE A 172 11.75 1.89 -15.92
N ASP A 173 11.98 0.66 -15.45
CA ASP A 173 12.78 -0.35 -16.14
C ASP A 173 14.21 0.15 -16.42
N LEU A 174 14.82 0.78 -15.42
CA LEU A 174 16.15 1.39 -15.50
C LEU A 174 17.19 0.48 -14.85
N LYS A 175 18.39 0.45 -15.44
CA LYS A 175 19.56 -0.18 -14.85
C LYS A 175 20.24 0.80 -13.88
N ILE A 176 20.44 0.39 -12.64
CA ILE A 176 21.23 1.17 -11.67
C ILE A 176 22.70 1.13 -12.07
N GLU A 177 23.36 2.28 -12.10
CA GLU A 177 24.80 2.37 -12.37
C GLU A 177 25.61 1.52 -11.38
N ASP A 178 26.63 0.80 -11.86
CA ASP A 178 27.40 -0.16 -11.06
C ASP A 178 27.95 0.43 -9.75
N VAL A 179 28.43 1.68 -9.76
CA VAL A 179 28.93 2.36 -8.55
C VAL A 179 27.80 2.61 -7.56
N THR A 180 26.67 3.14 -8.06
CA THR A 180 25.45 3.37 -7.28
C THR A 180 24.92 2.05 -6.71
N TRP A 181 24.93 0.97 -7.48
CA TRP A 181 24.48 -0.36 -7.06
C TRP A 181 25.35 -0.93 -5.94
N ARG A 182 26.68 -0.90 -6.08
CA ARG A 182 27.61 -1.39 -5.03
C ARG A 182 27.43 -0.64 -3.72
N SER A 183 27.32 0.68 -3.80
CA SER A 183 27.08 1.55 -2.63
C SER A 183 25.76 1.21 -1.93
N LEU A 184 24.68 1.06 -2.71
CA LEU A 184 23.37 0.70 -2.22
C LEU A 184 23.37 -0.66 -1.50
N VAL A 185 23.94 -1.70 -2.12
CA VAL A 185 24.03 -3.04 -1.53
C VAL A 185 24.87 -3.02 -0.26
N GLY A 186 26.00 -2.31 -0.28
CA GLY A 186 26.88 -2.14 0.88
C GLY A 186 26.21 -1.44 2.07
N LEU A 187 25.17 -0.63 1.82
CA LEU A 187 24.46 0.13 2.85
C LEU A 187 23.05 -0.42 3.16
N ALA A 188 22.60 -1.48 2.50
CA ALA A 188 21.25 -2.03 2.68
C ALA A 188 20.94 -2.42 4.14
N TYR A 189 21.92 -2.91 4.89
CA TYR A 189 21.77 -3.27 6.31
C TYR A 189 21.38 -2.07 7.20
N ARG A 190 21.73 -0.84 6.80
CA ARG A 190 21.38 0.40 7.53
C ARG A 190 19.91 0.76 7.41
N LEU A 191 19.14 0.14 6.51
CA LEU A 191 17.72 0.41 6.36
C LEU A 191 16.92 0.17 7.65
N GLN A 192 17.40 -0.71 8.54
CA GLN A 192 16.77 -0.94 9.86
C GLN A 192 16.78 0.28 10.77
N THR A 193 17.63 1.28 10.51
CA THR A 193 17.65 2.53 11.28
C THR A 193 16.57 3.52 10.86
N LEU A 194 15.89 3.28 9.73
CA LEU A 194 14.81 4.13 9.25
C LEU A 194 13.54 3.89 10.08
N SER A 195 12.68 4.91 10.15
CA SER A 195 11.38 4.74 10.80
C SER A 195 10.52 3.77 9.99
N PRO A 196 9.75 2.88 10.66
CA PRO A 196 8.96 1.89 9.94
C PRO A 196 7.88 2.48 9.04
N GLU A 197 7.35 3.67 9.36
CA GLU A 197 6.38 4.38 8.52
C GLU A 197 6.99 4.76 7.17
N ARG A 198 8.24 5.21 7.12
CA ARG A 198 8.93 5.57 5.87
C ARG A 198 9.17 4.33 5.00
N ILE A 199 9.56 3.22 5.63
CA ILE A 199 9.73 1.93 4.96
C ILE A 199 8.39 1.45 4.38
N ARG A 200 7.32 1.50 5.20
CA ARG A 200 5.95 1.17 4.79
C ARG A 200 5.53 2.01 3.61
N ASP A 201 5.72 3.32 3.64
CA ASP A 201 5.25 4.22 2.59
C ASP A 201 5.95 3.94 1.25
N GLU A 202 7.24 3.63 1.24
CA GLU A 202 7.94 3.21 0.01
C GLU A 202 7.47 1.84 -0.50
N LEU A 203 7.27 0.85 0.39
CA LEU A 203 6.70 -0.45 0.00
C LEU A 203 5.28 -0.30 -0.59
N ILE A 204 4.43 0.52 0.04
CA ILE A 204 3.08 0.78 -0.44
C ILE A 204 3.10 1.48 -1.80
N LYS A 205 4.05 2.39 -2.06
CA LYS A 205 4.22 2.99 -3.40
C LYS A 205 4.58 1.95 -4.46
N VAL A 206 5.50 1.02 -4.15
CA VAL A 206 5.83 -0.11 -5.04
C VAL A 206 4.57 -0.92 -5.36
N LEU A 207 3.80 -1.29 -4.34
CA LEU A 207 2.62 -2.12 -4.51
C LEU A 207 1.42 -1.36 -5.11
N SER A 208 1.34 -0.04 -4.99
CA SER A 208 0.17 0.73 -5.42
C SER A 208 0.29 1.26 -6.84
N ILE A 209 1.41 1.88 -7.18
CA ILE A 209 1.55 2.72 -8.38
C ILE A 209 2.14 1.93 -9.55
N ASP A 210 2.99 0.94 -9.25
CA ASP A 210 3.71 0.20 -10.29
C ASP A 210 2.78 -0.80 -11.00
N PRO A 211 2.68 -0.76 -12.34
CA PRO A 211 2.05 -1.83 -13.11
C PRO A 211 2.76 -3.18 -12.95
N SER A 212 4.09 -3.16 -12.74
CA SER A 212 4.95 -4.33 -12.66
C SER A 212 5.80 -4.33 -11.38
N PRO A 213 5.15 -4.44 -10.19
CA PRO A 213 5.83 -4.36 -8.90
C PRO A 213 6.90 -5.45 -8.71
N TRP A 214 6.80 -6.56 -9.47
CA TRP A 214 7.77 -7.66 -9.43
C TRP A 214 9.21 -7.19 -9.70
N ARG A 215 9.42 -6.20 -10.58
CA ARG A 215 10.76 -5.70 -10.90
C ARG A 215 11.42 -5.06 -9.69
N ALA A 216 10.70 -4.14 -9.04
CA ALA A 216 11.20 -3.49 -7.83
C ALA A 216 11.40 -4.52 -6.70
N LEU A 217 10.46 -5.45 -6.50
CA LEU A 217 10.60 -6.49 -5.47
C LEU A 217 11.75 -7.46 -5.74
N SER A 218 12.06 -7.76 -7.01
CA SER A 218 13.22 -8.56 -7.40
C SER A 218 14.52 -7.82 -7.08
N LEU A 219 14.59 -6.53 -7.40
CA LEU A 219 15.72 -5.68 -7.02
C LEU A 219 15.88 -5.56 -5.49
N TYR A 220 14.78 -5.52 -4.72
CA TYR A 220 14.84 -5.59 -3.26
C TYR A 220 15.47 -6.89 -2.78
N ARG A 221 15.15 -8.03 -3.43
CA ARG A 221 15.70 -9.33 -3.07
C ARG A 221 17.18 -9.41 -3.44
N GLU A 222 17.55 -9.01 -4.66
CA GLU A 222 18.93 -8.98 -5.14
C GLU A 222 19.83 -8.07 -4.29
N ALA A 223 19.29 -6.95 -3.81
CA ALA A 223 20.03 -6.03 -2.95
C ALA A 223 20.08 -6.45 -1.46
N GLY A 224 19.48 -7.58 -1.08
CA GLY A 224 19.41 -8.06 0.32
C GLY A 224 18.44 -7.26 1.20
N VAL A 225 17.64 -6.36 0.62
CA VAL A 225 16.67 -5.54 1.36
C VAL A 225 15.54 -6.40 1.95
N ILE A 226 15.10 -7.43 1.21
CA ILE A 226 14.07 -8.36 1.69
C ILE A 226 14.55 -9.04 2.98
N ASP A 227 15.79 -9.53 3.03
CA ASP A 227 16.29 -10.24 4.22
C ASP A 227 16.45 -9.32 5.43
N VAL A 228 16.80 -8.05 5.19
CA VAL A 228 17.01 -7.05 6.23
C VAL A 228 15.71 -6.53 6.82
N LEU A 229 14.69 -6.26 5.99
CA LEU A 229 13.44 -5.59 6.41
C LEU A 229 12.25 -6.55 6.55
N TYR A 230 12.23 -7.60 5.75
CA TYR A 230 11.13 -8.56 5.61
C TYR A 230 11.65 -10.01 5.67
N PRO A 231 12.41 -10.40 6.73
CA PRO A 231 13.00 -11.73 6.84
C PRO A 231 11.97 -12.87 6.71
N GLU A 232 10.72 -12.62 7.09
CA GLU A 232 9.60 -13.56 6.94
C GLU A 232 9.33 -13.91 5.48
N ILE A 233 9.57 -12.96 4.57
CA ILE A 233 9.47 -13.12 3.12
C ILE A 233 10.80 -13.65 2.56
N GLY A 234 11.94 -13.22 3.10
CA GLY A 234 13.28 -13.71 2.70
C GLY A 234 13.46 -15.21 2.95
N ALA A 235 12.82 -15.74 4.00
CA ALA A 235 12.83 -17.15 4.35
C ALA A 235 12.00 -18.05 3.40
N LEU A 236 11.24 -17.46 2.46
CA LEU A 236 10.46 -18.23 1.51
C LEU A 236 11.37 -19.02 0.55
N ARG A 237 10.99 -20.27 0.29
CA ARG A 237 11.62 -21.09 -0.77
C ARG A 237 11.43 -20.39 -2.12
N GLU A 238 12.41 -20.56 -3.01
CA GLU A 238 12.44 -19.88 -4.32
C GLU A 238 11.13 -20.01 -5.11
N GLY A 239 10.56 -21.22 -5.21
CA GLY A 239 9.28 -21.42 -5.91
C GLY A 239 8.09 -20.68 -5.28
N LEU A 240 8.02 -20.57 -3.95
CA LEU A 240 6.94 -19.86 -3.27
C LEU A 240 7.05 -18.34 -3.47
N TRP A 241 8.27 -17.81 -3.51
CA TRP A 241 8.52 -16.41 -3.85
C TRP A 241 8.06 -16.12 -5.28
N ASP A 242 8.48 -16.94 -6.26
CA ASP A 242 8.12 -16.73 -7.66
C ASP A 242 6.61 -16.77 -7.87
N ASP A 243 5.94 -17.70 -7.21
CA ASP A 243 4.49 -17.82 -7.25
C ASP A 243 3.81 -16.57 -6.66
N ALA A 244 4.25 -16.12 -5.47
CA ALA A 244 3.72 -14.92 -4.82
C ALA A 244 3.91 -13.66 -5.68
N ILE A 245 5.11 -13.47 -6.24
CA ILE A 245 5.43 -12.31 -7.08
C ILE A 245 4.63 -12.33 -8.38
N ALA A 246 4.45 -13.48 -9.01
CA ALA A 246 3.62 -13.61 -10.20
C ALA A 246 2.16 -13.24 -9.93
N VAL A 247 1.61 -13.64 -8.77
CA VAL A 247 0.26 -13.26 -8.34
C VAL A 247 0.17 -11.76 -8.07
N VAL A 248 1.13 -11.19 -7.35
CA VAL A 248 1.21 -9.74 -7.07
C VAL A 248 1.23 -8.92 -8.35
N ASN A 249 1.97 -9.37 -9.36
CA ASN A 249 2.05 -8.72 -10.67
C ASN A 249 0.72 -8.81 -11.46
N ALA A 250 0.04 -9.96 -11.41
CA ALA A 250 -1.23 -10.17 -12.10
C ALA A 250 -2.42 -9.43 -11.45
N LEU A 251 -2.25 -8.90 -10.23
CA LEU A 251 -3.26 -8.09 -9.54
C LEU A 251 -3.31 -6.66 -10.09
N PRO A 252 -4.51 -6.04 -10.12
CA PRO A 252 -4.71 -4.69 -10.66
C PRO A 252 -3.99 -3.62 -9.82
N VAL A 253 -3.54 -2.56 -10.51
CA VAL A 253 -2.92 -1.36 -9.94
C VAL A 253 -3.88 -0.65 -8.97
N GLY A 254 -3.33 0.07 -8.00
CA GLY A 254 -4.10 0.85 -7.01
C GLY A 254 -4.68 0.02 -5.87
N ARG A 255 -4.27 -1.24 -5.71
CA ARG A 255 -4.68 -2.11 -4.59
C ARG A 255 -3.49 -2.61 -3.77
N PRO A 256 -2.73 -1.71 -3.11
CA PRO A 256 -1.50 -2.09 -2.39
C PRO A 256 -1.76 -3.11 -1.28
N LYS A 257 -2.85 -2.96 -0.51
CA LYS A 257 -3.23 -3.90 0.56
C LYS A 257 -3.55 -5.31 0.05
N LEU A 258 -4.18 -5.40 -1.13
CA LEU A 258 -4.48 -6.67 -1.77
C LEU A 258 -3.21 -7.37 -2.27
N ARG A 259 -2.30 -6.59 -2.88
CA ARG A 259 -0.98 -7.08 -3.30
C ARG A 259 -0.12 -7.48 -2.11
N LEU A 260 -0.15 -6.72 -1.02
CA LEU A 260 0.55 -7.06 0.22
C LEU A 260 0.00 -8.37 0.81
N ALA A 261 -1.32 -8.52 0.89
CA ALA A 261 -1.93 -9.78 1.35
C ALA A 261 -1.52 -10.96 0.46
N ALA A 262 -1.50 -10.78 -0.87
CA ALA A 262 -1.05 -11.80 -1.81
C ALA A 262 0.42 -12.20 -1.60
N LEU A 263 1.29 -11.22 -1.34
CA LEU A 263 2.72 -11.45 -1.05
C LEU A 263 2.92 -12.22 0.27
N LEU A 264 2.03 -12.03 1.25
CA LEU A 264 2.11 -12.66 2.57
C LEU A 264 1.37 -13.99 2.68
N ARG A 265 0.63 -14.44 1.67
CA ARG A 265 -0.05 -15.75 1.68
C ARG A 265 0.85 -16.96 1.99
N PRO A 266 2.10 -17.04 1.47
CA PRO A 266 2.96 -18.18 1.79
C PRO A 266 3.65 -18.03 3.16
N VAL A 267 3.46 -16.90 3.86
CA VAL A 267 4.04 -16.63 5.19
C VAL A 267 3.06 -17.12 6.27
N VAL A 268 3.60 -17.65 7.36
CA VAL A 268 2.79 -18.08 8.52
C VAL A 268 2.03 -16.89 9.10
N GLU A 269 0.78 -17.10 9.54
CA GLU A 269 -0.10 -16.02 10.00
C GLU A 269 0.51 -15.15 11.12
N SER A 270 1.17 -15.76 12.11
CA SER A 270 1.83 -15.03 13.20
C SER A 270 2.90 -14.07 12.70
N ASP A 271 3.69 -14.51 11.71
CA ASP A 271 4.80 -13.78 11.13
C ASP A 271 4.29 -12.66 10.23
N ALA A 272 3.24 -12.94 9.45
CA ALA A 272 2.55 -11.94 8.64
C ALA A 272 1.98 -10.81 9.52
N VAL A 273 1.30 -11.14 10.63
CA VAL A 273 0.79 -10.14 11.58
C VAL A 273 1.95 -9.35 12.20
N GLY A 274 3.01 -10.02 12.65
CA GLY A 274 4.19 -9.39 13.22
C GLY A 274 4.83 -8.38 12.27
N LEU A 275 4.96 -8.73 10.99
CA LEU A 275 5.47 -7.85 9.96
C LEU A 275 4.56 -6.62 9.73
N LEU A 276 3.24 -6.80 9.65
CA LEU A 276 2.29 -5.71 9.43
C LEU A 276 2.30 -4.71 10.61
N VAL A 277 2.43 -5.20 11.84
CA VAL A 277 2.61 -4.39 13.05
C VAL A 277 3.96 -3.66 13.02
N ARG A 278 5.04 -4.35 12.63
CA ARG A 278 6.37 -3.75 12.49
C ARG A 278 6.35 -2.61 11.47
N LEU A 279 5.59 -2.74 10.39
CA LEU A 279 5.37 -1.69 9.39
C LEU A 279 4.43 -0.56 9.84
N ARG A 280 3.89 -0.62 11.07
CA ARG A 280 3.00 0.41 11.63
C ARG A 280 1.78 0.67 10.74
N LEU A 281 1.19 -0.38 10.17
CA LEU A 281 -0.14 -0.25 9.54
C LEU A 281 -1.20 0.06 10.61
N SER A 282 -2.30 0.68 10.20
CA SER A 282 -3.44 0.88 11.10
C SER A 282 -4.01 -0.47 11.53
N ASN A 283 -4.58 -0.57 12.74
CA ASN A 283 -5.16 -1.84 13.23
C ASN A 283 -6.16 -2.44 12.23
N ALA A 284 -7.01 -1.60 11.65
CA ALA A 284 -7.97 -2.02 10.63
C ALA A 284 -7.29 -2.60 9.37
N ASP A 285 -6.15 -2.03 8.95
CA ASP A 285 -5.41 -2.52 7.80
C ASP A 285 -4.61 -3.78 8.10
N THR A 286 -3.99 -3.84 9.28
CA THR A 286 -3.33 -5.05 9.78
C THR A 286 -4.31 -6.22 9.79
N ASP A 287 -5.48 -6.04 10.39
CA ASP A 287 -6.52 -7.08 10.45
C ASP A 287 -7.01 -7.48 9.06
N ALA A 288 -7.26 -6.51 8.18
CA ALA A 288 -7.77 -6.77 6.84
C ALA A 288 -6.75 -7.52 5.96
N VAL A 289 -5.48 -7.15 6.03
CA VAL A 289 -4.40 -7.79 5.26
C VAL A 289 -4.09 -9.17 5.84
N ALA A 290 -3.97 -9.30 7.17
CA ALA A 290 -3.67 -10.57 7.84
C ALA A 290 -4.76 -11.61 7.57
N ARG A 291 -6.04 -11.28 7.79
CA ARG A 291 -7.16 -12.21 7.52
C ARG A 291 -7.21 -12.66 6.07
N LEU A 292 -6.82 -11.79 5.13
CA LEU A 292 -6.79 -12.15 3.71
C LEU A 292 -5.57 -13.01 3.37
N ALA A 293 -4.43 -12.77 4.00
CA ALA A 293 -3.21 -13.56 3.82
C ALA A 293 -3.37 -14.98 4.39
N SER A 294 -3.97 -15.12 5.57
CA SER A 294 -4.20 -16.40 6.26
C SER A 294 -5.48 -17.13 5.84
N ALA A 295 -6.30 -16.53 4.97
CA ALA A 295 -7.51 -17.16 4.49
C ALA A 295 -7.21 -18.47 3.73
N THR A 296 -7.95 -19.52 4.10
CA THR A 296 -8.08 -20.72 3.28
C THR A 296 -8.64 -20.36 1.90
N ASP A 297 -8.21 -21.06 0.86
CA ASP A 297 -8.72 -20.89 -0.50
C ASP A 297 -10.25 -20.97 -0.55
N LEU A 298 -10.82 -20.38 -1.61
CA LEU A 298 -12.25 -20.44 -1.89
C LEU A 298 -12.70 -21.92 -1.90
N PRO A 299 -13.82 -22.25 -1.28
CA PRO A 299 -14.39 -23.58 -1.39
C PRO A 299 -14.73 -23.90 -2.84
N SER A 300 -14.72 -25.19 -3.20
CA SER A 300 -15.18 -25.62 -4.52
C SER A 300 -16.66 -25.29 -4.72
N ALA A 301 -17.08 -25.10 -5.97
CA ALA A 301 -18.43 -24.70 -6.32
C ALA A 301 -19.51 -25.75 -6.01
N ASP A 302 -19.11 -27.02 -5.95
CA ASP A 302 -19.92 -28.19 -5.62
C ASP A 302 -19.95 -28.50 -4.10
N LEU A 303 -19.26 -27.69 -3.28
CA LEU A 303 -19.26 -27.88 -1.83
C LEU A 303 -20.68 -27.69 -1.26
N ASP A 304 -20.99 -28.49 -0.23
CA ASP A 304 -22.26 -28.44 0.49
C ASP A 304 -22.60 -27.01 0.97
N PRO A 305 -23.86 -26.55 0.83
CA PRO A 305 -24.28 -25.20 1.24
C PRO A 305 -23.95 -24.84 2.70
N THR A 306 -24.03 -25.80 3.63
CA THR A 306 -23.66 -25.59 5.03
C THR A 306 -22.19 -25.22 5.15
N LEU A 307 -21.31 -25.97 4.46
CA LEU A 307 -19.88 -25.70 4.48
C LEU A 307 -19.54 -24.37 3.80
N LEU A 308 -20.28 -23.99 2.75
CA LEU A 308 -20.18 -22.64 2.16
C LEU A 308 -20.56 -21.54 3.15
N ARG A 309 -21.65 -21.72 3.90
CA ARG A 309 -22.09 -20.76 4.93
C ARG A 309 -21.10 -20.69 6.10
N ARG A 310 -20.57 -21.84 6.56
CA ARG A 310 -19.47 -21.88 7.56
C ARG A 310 -18.24 -21.14 7.09
N TRP A 311 -17.83 -21.33 5.85
CA TRP A 311 -16.70 -20.60 5.25
C TRP A 311 -16.98 -19.09 5.19
N LEU A 312 -18.18 -18.69 4.78
CA LEU A 312 -18.63 -17.29 4.74
C LEU A 312 -18.73 -16.66 6.13
N SER A 313 -19.19 -17.40 7.14
CA SER A 313 -19.28 -16.97 8.54
C SER A 313 -17.89 -16.68 9.10
N ARG A 314 -16.94 -17.60 8.87
CA ARG A 314 -15.55 -17.47 9.32
C ARG A 314 -14.82 -16.30 8.68
N HIS A 315 -14.90 -16.16 7.36
CA HIS A 315 -14.04 -15.23 6.60
C HIS A 315 -14.73 -13.91 6.24
N GLY A 316 -16.05 -13.95 6.03
CA GLY A 316 -16.85 -12.79 5.67
C GLY A 316 -16.70 -12.31 4.22
N ARG A 317 -17.55 -11.35 3.86
CA ARG A 317 -17.69 -10.83 2.49
C ARG A 317 -16.45 -10.09 1.98
N ALA A 318 -15.70 -9.43 2.87
CA ALA A 318 -14.51 -8.68 2.48
C ALA A 318 -13.38 -9.61 2.03
N VAL A 319 -13.09 -10.66 2.82
CA VAL A 319 -12.10 -11.69 2.48
C VAL A 319 -12.51 -12.43 1.22
N MET A 320 -13.77 -12.85 1.10
CA MET A 320 -14.31 -13.48 -0.12
C MET A 320 -14.03 -12.67 -1.40
N ARG A 321 -14.22 -11.35 -1.35
CA ARG A 321 -13.94 -10.45 -2.49
C ARG A 321 -12.44 -10.27 -2.75
N GLY A 322 -11.62 -10.22 -1.72
CA GLY A 322 -10.17 -10.11 -1.85
C GLY A 322 -9.58 -11.40 -2.42
N LEU A 323 -9.95 -12.53 -1.83
CA LEU A 323 -9.42 -13.84 -2.16
C LEU A 323 -9.79 -14.26 -3.59
N SER A 324 -11.01 -13.97 -4.04
CA SER A 324 -11.38 -14.23 -5.43
C SER A 324 -10.50 -13.48 -6.44
N ARG A 325 -10.05 -12.25 -6.11
CA ARG A 325 -9.11 -11.52 -6.97
C ARG A 325 -7.72 -12.14 -6.95
N ILE A 326 -7.25 -12.58 -5.79
CA ILE A 326 -5.96 -13.25 -5.64
C ILE A 326 -5.97 -14.58 -6.40
N GLU A 327 -6.99 -15.41 -6.23
CA GLU A 327 -7.10 -16.70 -6.94
C GLU A 327 -7.29 -16.52 -8.45
N ILE A 328 -8.03 -15.49 -8.89
CA ILE A 328 -8.10 -15.15 -10.32
C ILE A 328 -6.72 -14.75 -10.85
N ALA A 329 -5.97 -13.93 -10.12
CA ALA A 329 -4.61 -13.54 -10.50
C ALA A 329 -3.66 -14.73 -10.55
N SER A 330 -3.75 -15.63 -9.56
CA SER A 330 -3.00 -16.89 -9.48
C SER A 330 -3.31 -17.85 -10.63
N ALA A 331 -4.60 -18.02 -10.97
CA ALA A 331 -5.01 -18.81 -12.11
C ALA A 331 -4.51 -18.23 -13.45
N ARG A 332 -4.50 -16.90 -13.59
CA ARG A 332 -4.00 -16.20 -14.79
C ARG A 332 -2.48 -16.27 -14.94
N SER A 333 -1.75 -16.28 -13.83
CA SER A 333 -0.29 -16.42 -13.84
C SER A 333 0.18 -17.87 -13.99
N GLY A 334 -0.75 -18.84 -14.01
CA GLY A 334 -0.44 -20.28 -14.06
C GLY A 334 0.14 -20.84 -12.77
N ARG A 335 0.05 -20.09 -11.66
CA ARG A 335 0.57 -20.48 -10.33
C ARG A 335 -0.50 -20.99 -9.38
N GLY A 336 -1.76 -20.99 -9.81
CA GLY A 336 -2.89 -21.42 -9.00
C GLY A 336 -3.14 -22.92 -9.06
N SER A 337 -3.59 -23.49 -7.94
CA SER A 337 -4.11 -24.86 -7.87
C SER A 337 -5.40 -25.04 -8.68
N LYS A 338 -6.13 -23.94 -8.94
CA LYS A 338 -7.38 -23.90 -9.70
C LYS A 338 -7.18 -23.14 -11.00
N ASN A 339 -7.87 -23.60 -12.04
CA ASN A 339 -8.03 -22.82 -13.27
C ASN A 339 -9.04 -21.68 -13.08
N LEU A 340 -9.06 -20.74 -14.02
CA LEU A 340 -9.90 -19.53 -13.94
C LEU A 340 -11.40 -19.87 -13.82
N ARG A 341 -11.87 -20.90 -14.53
CA ARG A 341 -13.28 -21.31 -14.50
C ARG A 341 -13.70 -21.78 -13.11
N MET A 342 -12.89 -22.63 -12.48
CA MET A 342 -13.15 -23.13 -11.13
C MET A 342 -13.23 -22.00 -10.10
N VAL A 343 -12.35 -21.00 -10.20
CA VAL A 343 -12.39 -19.84 -9.30
C VAL A 343 -13.66 -19.01 -9.51
N VAL A 344 -14.07 -18.79 -10.76
CA VAL A 344 -15.29 -18.05 -11.10
C VAL A 344 -16.54 -18.78 -10.64
N ASP A 345 -16.59 -20.11 -10.78
CA ASP A 345 -17.71 -20.94 -10.34
C ASP A 345 -17.82 -20.91 -8.81
N SER A 346 -16.69 -21.06 -8.10
CA SER A 346 -16.62 -20.97 -6.63
C SER A 346 -17.12 -19.61 -6.11
N TRP A 347 -16.63 -18.52 -6.73
CA TRP A 347 -17.06 -17.16 -6.40
C TRP A 347 -18.56 -16.94 -6.69
N SER A 348 -19.06 -17.47 -7.80
CA SER A 348 -20.47 -17.33 -8.17
C SER A 348 -21.38 -18.11 -7.24
N ARG A 349 -20.96 -19.31 -6.81
CA ARG A 349 -21.67 -20.11 -5.82
C ARG A 349 -21.78 -19.40 -4.47
N LEU A 350 -20.67 -18.87 -3.95
CA LEU A 350 -20.67 -18.08 -2.72
C LEU A 350 -21.53 -16.81 -2.82
N ARG A 351 -21.55 -16.13 -3.98
CA ARG A 351 -22.45 -14.99 -4.19
C ARG A 351 -23.92 -15.41 -4.21
N ALA A 352 -24.24 -16.55 -4.82
CA ALA A 352 -25.60 -17.07 -4.82
C ALA A 352 -26.08 -17.36 -3.39
N GLU A 353 -25.22 -17.96 -2.57
CA GLU A 353 -25.50 -18.17 -1.14
C GLU A 353 -25.71 -16.84 -0.41
N LEU A 354 -24.86 -15.84 -0.63
CA LEU A 354 -25.05 -14.53 -0.01
C LEU A 354 -26.35 -13.80 -0.40
N ARG A 355 -26.91 -14.10 -1.58
CA ARG A 355 -28.19 -13.51 -2.04
C ARG A 355 -29.39 -14.08 -1.31
N THR A 356 -29.30 -15.26 -0.71
CA THR A 356 -30.36 -15.79 0.16
C THR A 356 -30.41 -15.08 1.50
N SER A 357 -29.49 -14.15 1.75
CA SER A 357 -29.31 -13.43 3.02
C SER A 357 -29.29 -14.36 4.23
N PRO A 358 -28.43 -15.39 4.22
CA PRO A 358 -28.38 -16.32 5.34
C PRO A 358 -27.82 -15.59 6.57
N PRO A 359 -28.28 -15.95 7.78
CA PRO A 359 -27.59 -15.61 9.02
C PRO A 359 -26.16 -16.18 9.00
N LEU A 360 -25.16 -15.31 9.17
CA LEU A 360 -23.75 -15.69 9.11
C LEU A 360 -22.98 -15.29 10.38
N LYS A 361 -23.56 -14.45 11.23
CA LYS A 361 -22.99 -13.99 12.49
C LYS A 361 -24.01 -14.13 13.60
N VAL A 362 -23.52 -14.09 14.84
CA VAL A 362 -24.36 -14.06 16.04
C VAL A 362 -25.39 -12.92 15.98
N ASP A 363 -24.99 -11.75 15.47
CA ASP A 363 -25.88 -10.59 15.33
C ASP A 363 -27.01 -10.80 14.31
N ASP A 364 -26.92 -11.81 13.44
CA ASP A 364 -27.96 -12.17 12.48
C ASP A 364 -29.00 -13.14 13.07
N LEU A 365 -28.80 -13.63 14.30
CA LEU A 365 -29.73 -14.54 14.96
C LEU A 365 -31.02 -13.83 15.37
N ALA A 366 -32.15 -14.54 15.30
CA ALA A 366 -33.46 -14.04 15.73
C ALA A 366 -33.62 -13.96 17.26
N ILE A 367 -32.61 -14.40 18.02
CA ILE A 367 -32.48 -14.31 19.46
C ILE A 367 -31.15 -13.63 19.79
N ASP A 368 -31.19 -12.74 20.79
CA ASP A 368 -30.02 -12.05 21.33
C ASP A 368 -29.82 -12.35 22.83
N GLY A 369 -28.81 -11.75 23.44
CA GLY A 369 -28.56 -11.87 24.87
C GLY A 369 -29.68 -11.31 25.76
N GLY A 370 -30.46 -10.34 25.28
CA GLY A 370 -31.61 -9.82 26.00
C GLY A 370 -32.72 -10.86 26.13
N ASP A 371 -32.95 -11.65 25.08
CA ASP A 371 -33.88 -12.76 25.09
C ASP A 371 -33.40 -13.91 25.99
N LEU A 372 -32.11 -14.27 25.95
CA LEU A 372 -31.53 -15.25 26.89
C LEU A 372 -31.75 -14.84 28.35
N LYS A 373 -31.61 -13.55 28.66
CA LYS A 373 -31.88 -13.01 30.00
C LYS A 373 -33.36 -13.15 30.41
N LYS A 374 -34.29 -12.91 29.48
CA LYS A 374 -35.73 -13.09 29.73
C LYS A 374 -36.09 -14.56 29.97
N MET A 375 -35.32 -15.49 29.41
CA MET A 375 -35.44 -16.93 29.64
C MET A 375 -34.82 -17.39 30.97
N GLY A 376 -34.36 -16.46 31.82
CA GLY A 376 -33.85 -16.75 33.16
C GLY A 376 -32.35 -17.03 33.24
N LEU A 377 -31.61 -16.86 32.13
CA LEU A 377 -30.16 -17.06 32.12
C LEU A 377 -29.41 -15.85 32.71
N LYS A 378 -28.36 -16.13 33.48
CA LYS A 378 -27.48 -15.10 34.04
C LYS A 378 -26.43 -14.67 32.99
N PRO A 379 -26.23 -13.36 32.76
CA PRO A 379 -25.21 -12.87 31.84
C PRO A 379 -23.82 -13.40 32.18
N GLY A 380 -23.06 -13.81 31.15
CA GLY A 380 -21.71 -14.32 31.30
C GLY A 380 -21.17 -14.94 30.00
N PRO A 381 -19.95 -15.54 30.01
CA PRO A 381 -19.32 -16.16 28.84
C PRO A 381 -20.20 -17.21 28.14
N VAL A 382 -21.04 -17.90 28.91
CA VAL A 382 -22.02 -18.89 28.44
C VAL A 382 -22.98 -18.34 27.39
N PHE A 383 -23.29 -17.03 27.40
CA PHE A 383 -24.14 -16.43 26.36
C PHE A 383 -23.49 -16.53 24.99
N GLY A 384 -22.20 -16.20 24.89
CA GLY A 384 -21.46 -16.31 23.65
C GLY A 384 -21.38 -17.75 23.17
N GLU A 385 -21.17 -18.71 24.07
CA GLU A 385 -21.16 -20.14 23.73
C GLU A 385 -22.51 -20.62 23.17
N ILE A 386 -23.62 -20.28 23.84
CA ILE A 386 -24.96 -20.65 23.39
C ILE A 386 -25.26 -20.00 22.04
N LEU A 387 -25.00 -18.70 21.89
CA LEU A 387 -25.26 -18.00 20.63
C LEU A 387 -24.39 -18.54 19.49
N ASN A 388 -23.15 -18.95 19.74
CA ASN A 388 -22.32 -19.61 18.73
C ASN A 388 -22.82 -21.02 18.38
N GLU A 389 -23.30 -21.80 19.36
CA GLU A 389 -23.91 -23.12 19.12
C GLU A 389 -25.20 -22.98 18.27
N LEU A 390 -26.05 -21.99 18.59
CA LEU A 390 -27.22 -21.67 17.79
C LEU A 390 -26.84 -21.21 16.37
N LEU A 391 -25.79 -20.41 16.24
CA LEU A 391 -25.28 -20.00 14.93
C LEU A 391 -24.87 -21.22 14.09
N GLU A 392 -24.19 -22.22 14.66
CA GLU A 392 -23.84 -23.44 13.93
C GLU A 392 -25.08 -24.20 13.43
N HIS A 393 -26.13 -24.34 14.25
CA HIS A 393 -27.39 -24.97 13.83
C HIS A 393 -28.07 -24.17 12.71
N VAL A 394 -28.01 -22.84 12.79
CA VAL A 394 -28.60 -21.92 11.82
C VAL A 394 -27.78 -21.88 10.51
N LEU A 395 -26.47 -22.11 10.56
CA LEU A 395 -25.63 -22.30 9.37
C LEU A 395 -25.94 -23.63 8.67
N GLU A 396 -26.42 -24.66 9.36
CA GLU A 396 -26.93 -25.89 8.74
C GLU A 396 -28.31 -25.67 8.12
N GLU A 397 -29.22 -25.04 8.86
CA GLU A 397 -30.61 -24.83 8.47
C GLU A 397 -31.05 -23.37 8.66
N PRO A 398 -30.78 -22.47 7.69
CA PRO A 398 -31.08 -21.04 7.81
C PRO A 398 -32.54 -20.72 8.14
N GLN A 399 -33.48 -21.55 7.67
CA GLN A 399 -34.92 -21.42 7.93
C GLN A 399 -35.29 -21.54 9.42
N ARG A 400 -34.42 -22.14 10.24
CA ARG A 400 -34.63 -22.32 11.69
C ARG A 400 -34.29 -21.06 12.50
N ASN A 401 -33.78 -20.01 11.85
CA ASN A 401 -33.52 -18.71 12.47
C ASN A 401 -34.82 -17.93 12.77
N GLN A 402 -35.67 -18.51 13.61
CA GLN A 402 -36.92 -17.95 14.08
C GLN A 402 -36.93 -17.98 15.60
N LYS A 403 -37.43 -16.91 16.22
CA LYS A 403 -37.36 -16.73 17.67
C LYS A 403 -37.92 -17.92 18.47
N ALA A 404 -39.07 -18.46 18.06
CA ALA A 404 -39.67 -19.61 18.74
C ALA A 404 -38.82 -20.89 18.62
N ILE A 405 -38.25 -21.16 17.44
CA ILE A 405 -37.43 -22.34 17.17
C ILE A 405 -36.11 -22.26 17.96
N LEU A 406 -35.46 -21.10 17.92
CA LEU A 406 -34.20 -20.88 18.65
C LEU A 406 -34.41 -20.92 20.17
N ALA A 407 -35.52 -20.39 20.69
CA ALA A 407 -35.81 -20.46 22.13
C ALA A 407 -35.94 -21.92 22.60
N HIS A 408 -36.62 -22.76 21.83
CA HIS A 408 -36.71 -24.19 22.13
C HIS A 408 -35.35 -24.89 22.03
N GLU A 409 -34.50 -24.48 21.08
CA GLU A 409 -33.15 -25.02 20.97
C GLU A 409 -32.25 -24.60 22.16
N VAL A 410 -32.41 -23.38 22.67
CA VAL A 410 -31.76 -22.93 23.91
C VAL A 410 -32.14 -23.84 25.08
N GLU A 411 -33.42 -24.16 25.26
CA GLU A 411 -33.87 -25.07 26.33
C GLU A 411 -33.20 -26.45 26.21
N LYS A 412 -33.09 -27.00 25.01
CA LYS A 412 -32.38 -28.27 24.76
C LYS A 412 -30.89 -28.18 25.07
N ILE A 413 -30.23 -27.07 24.72
CA ILE A 413 -28.82 -26.84 25.06
C ILE A 413 -28.65 -26.84 26.59
N LEU A 414 -29.54 -26.16 27.31
CA LEU A 414 -29.50 -26.11 28.77
C LEU A 414 -29.70 -27.47 29.41
N GLN A 415 -30.68 -28.25 28.95
CA GLN A 415 -30.91 -29.62 29.43
C GLN A 415 -29.68 -30.52 29.21
N ARG A 416 -29.06 -30.45 28.03
CA ARG A 416 -27.82 -31.21 27.73
C ARG A 416 -26.65 -30.79 28.62
N ARG A 417 -26.55 -29.51 28.96
CA ARG A 417 -25.50 -28.98 29.87
C ARG A 417 -25.75 -29.37 31.32
N SER A 418 -27.00 -29.38 31.80
CA SER A 418 -27.35 -29.85 33.14
C SER A 418 -27.02 -31.33 33.34
N VAL A 419 -27.35 -32.18 32.37
CA VAL A 419 -27.03 -33.64 32.42
C VAL A 419 -25.51 -33.91 32.45
N LYS A 420 -24.70 -33.06 31.80
CA LYS A 420 -23.22 -33.16 31.86
C LYS A 420 -22.64 -32.78 33.22
N ILE A 421 -23.24 -31.83 33.91
CA ILE A 421 -22.80 -31.39 35.25
C ILE A 421 -23.12 -32.46 36.29
N ASP A 422 -24.29 -33.10 36.20
CA ASP A 422 -24.67 -34.18 37.12
C ASP A 422 -23.85 -35.46 36.86
N GLY A 423 -23.48 -35.76 35.61
CA GLY A 423 -22.66 -36.94 35.26
C GLY A 423 -21.18 -36.85 35.63
N GLU A 424 -20.60 -35.66 35.77
CA GLU A 424 -19.23 -35.49 36.29
C GLU A 424 -19.20 -35.58 37.83
N ALA A 425 -20.28 -35.20 38.51
CA ALA A 425 -20.42 -35.32 39.96
C ALA A 425 -20.54 -36.77 40.45
N ASP A 426 -21.06 -37.67 39.61
CA ASP A 426 -21.18 -39.11 39.91
C ASP A 426 -19.89 -39.92 39.59
N SER A 427 -18.82 -39.26 39.15
CA SER A 427 -17.54 -39.90 38.78
C SER A 427 -16.34 -39.51 39.67
N LEU A 428 -16.60 -38.92 40.83
CA LEU A 428 -15.60 -38.58 41.86
C LEU A 428 -15.70 -39.48 43.10
#